data_AF-A0A821Q7V9-F1
#
_entry.id   AF-A0A821Q7V9-F1
#
_cell.length_a   1.000
_cell.length_b   1.000
_cell.length_c   1.000
_cell.angle_alpha   90.00
_cell.angle_beta   90.00
_cell.angle_gamma   90.00
#
_symmetry.space_group_name_H-M   'P 1'
#
loop_
_entity.id
_entity.type
_entity.pdbx_description
1 polymer ?
#
loop_
_entity_poly.entity_id
_entity_poly.type
_entity_poly.pdbx_seq_one_letter_code
_entity_poly.pdbx_strand_id
1 'polypeptide(L)'
;MLIAELYRRVNLSGIFQGVNTAGALLPGAVSKCLYWHRSINIEKLLSVGFSQLGRRMTLEMMKKMYELPETTHVRGFRDMRESDIPKAFTLLTQYLKRFDLSPVLTQEEFQYLCQNRSNIVSSFVVEENGEITDFISYYHLSTTILNHPQFKTMNICYLYYYAATCTSLSDLVNDCLVQAYKSDCDVFNALHVMENEKFLRKLKFGAGDGNLHYYIYNWQCPRINPEK
;
A
#
# COMPACT_ATOMS: atom_id res chain seq x y z
N MET A 1 24.11 20.59 -2.57
CA MET A 1 25.03 20.02 -3.57
C MET A 1 24.45 18.77 -4.25
N LEU A 2 23.93 17.77 -3.52
CA LEU A 2 23.37 16.54 -4.13
C LEU A 2 22.09 16.76 -4.99
N ILE A 3 21.07 17.42 -4.44
CA ILE A 3 19.79 17.64 -5.12
C ILE A 3 19.97 18.44 -6.44
N ALA A 4 20.79 19.49 -6.40
CA ALA A 4 21.08 20.31 -7.57
C ALA A 4 21.80 19.52 -8.69
N GLU A 5 22.72 18.62 -8.33
CA GLU A 5 23.39 17.77 -9.31
C GLU A 5 22.45 16.73 -9.92
N LEU A 6 21.54 16.15 -9.13
CA LEU A 6 20.50 15.27 -9.66
C LEU A 6 19.64 16.00 -10.70
N TYR A 7 19.17 17.22 -10.38
CA TYR A 7 18.42 18.03 -11.32
C TYR A 7 19.22 18.36 -12.58
N ARG A 8 20.51 18.73 -12.45
CA ARG A 8 21.36 18.99 -13.62
C ARG A 8 21.42 17.78 -14.56
N ARG A 9 21.57 16.56 -14.03
CA ARG A 9 21.62 15.32 -14.82
C ARG A 9 20.28 15.01 -15.51
N VAL A 10 19.16 15.15 -14.80
CA VAL A 10 17.82 14.91 -15.34
C VAL A 10 17.46 15.96 -16.41
N ASN A 11 17.84 17.22 -16.21
CA ASN A 11 17.67 18.28 -17.20
C ASN A 11 18.46 18.01 -18.48
N LEU A 12 19.66 17.41 -18.39
CA LEU A 12 20.45 17.02 -19.57
C LEU A 12 19.80 15.92 -20.40
N SER A 13 18.92 15.10 -19.83
CA SER A 13 18.09 14.13 -20.57
C SER A 13 16.77 14.73 -21.09
N GLY A 14 16.59 16.05 -21.00
CA GLY A 14 15.40 16.74 -21.50
C GLY A 14 14.17 16.64 -20.59
N ILE A 15 14.34 16.17 -19.35
CA ILE A 15 13.27 16.05 -18.36
C ILE A 15 13.44 17.22 -17.38
N PHE A 16 12.39 18.04 -17.21
CA PHE A 16 12.46 19.24 -16.38
C PHE A 16 11.50 19.22 -15.20
N GLN A 17 10.66 18.18 -15.10
CA GLN A 17 9.70 17.96 -14.02
C GLN A 17 10.12 16.74 -13.20
N GLY A 18 9.64 16.67 -11.97
CA GLY A 18 9.83 15.50 -11.12
C GLY A 18 8.70 15.35 -10.12
N VAL A 19 8.50 14.13 -9.64
CA VAL A 19 7.55 13.84 -8.56
C VAL A 19 8.32 13.23 -7.41
N ASN A 20 8.06 13.70 -6.20
CA ASN A 20 8.65 13.13 -5.00
C ASN A 20 7.69 13.22 -3.82
N THR A 21 7.99 12.44 -2.79
CA THR A 21 7.28 12.48 -1.53
C THR A 21 8.23 12.76 -0.37
N ALA A 22 7.70 13.32 0.72
CA ALA A 22 8.46 13.49 1.96
C ALA A 22 7.54 13.36 3.17
N GLY A 23 8.06 12.79 4.26
CA GLY A 23 7.37 12.78 5.56
C GLY A 23 7.38 14.15 6.24
N ALA A 24 8.41 14.96 5.99
CA ALA A 24 8.47 16.34 6.44
C ALA A 24 7.66 17.26 5.52
N LEU A 25 7.02 18.27 6.09
CA LEU A 25 6.32 19.30 5.33
C LEU A 25 7.34 20.30 4.76
N LEU A 26 7.40 20.38 3.44
CA LEU A 26 8.15 21.36 2.67
C LEU A 26 7.16 22.32 1.97
N PRO A 27 7.60 23.53 1.58
CA PRO A 27 6.77 24.43 0.79
C PRO A 27 6.33 23.80 -0.55
N GLY A 28 5.09 24.06 -0.96
CA GLY A 28 4.60 23.64 -2.29
C GLY A 28 4.06 22.21 -2.38
N ALA A 29 3.70 21.57 -1.27
CA ALA A 29 3.02 20.27 -1.30
C ALA A 29 1.70 20.35 -2.08
N VAL A 30 1.53 19.47 -3.06
CA VAL A 30 0.32 19.40 -3.89
C VAL A 30 -0.77 18.54 -3.25
N SER A 31 -0.39 17.55 -2.44
CA SER A 31 -1.30 16.71 -1.66
C SER A 31 -0.67 16.26 -0.34
N LYS A 32 -1.51 15.86 0.61
CA LYS A 32 -1.13 15.38 1.95
C LYS A 32 -1.94 14.13 2.28
N CYS A 33 -1.26 13.02 2.47
CA CYS A 33 -1.88 11.71 2.68
C CYS A 33 -1.47 11.16 4.05
N LEU A 34 -2.46 10.82 4.87
CA LEU A 34 -2.20 10.28 6.21
C LEU A 34 -1.81 8.79 6.13
N TYR A 35 -0.85 8.34 6.92
CA TYR A 35 -0.59 6.90 7.08
C TYR A 35 -1.64 6.25 7.98
N TRP A 36 -2.03 5.04 7.61
CA TRP A 36 -2.93 4.19 8.36
C TRP A 36 -2.31 2.82 8.55
N HIS A 37 -2.58 2.22 9.71
CA HIS A 37 -1.94 0.99 10.14
C HIS A 37 -2.99 -0.04 10.55
N ARG A 38 -2.92 -1.25 10.00
CA ARG A 38 -3.70 -2.41 10.43
C ARG A 38 -2.75 -3.39 11.10
N SER A 39 -2.84 -3.46 12.43
CA SER A 39 -2.06 -4.39 13.25
C SER A 39 -2.40 -5.83 12.89
N ILE A 40 -1.41 -6.67 12.61
CA ILE A 40 -1.58 -8.10 12.32
C ILE A 40 -1.01 -8.92 13.48
N ASN A 41 0.27 -8.74 13.81
CA ASN A 41 0.95 -9.43 14.90
C ASN A 41 0.89 -8.61 16.21
N ILE A 42 -0.24 -8.70 16.92
CA ILE A 42 -0.52 -7.87 18.10
C ILE A 42 0.54 -8.01 19.19
N GLU A 43 0.99 -9.24 19.49
CA GLU A 43 1.99 -9.47 20.54
C GLU A 43 3.31 -8.78 20.22
N LYS A 44 3.79 -8.97 18.99
CA LYS A 44 5.05 -8.37 18.57
C LYS A 44 4.95 -6.86 18.56
N LEU A 45 3.89 -6.29 17.98
CA LEU A 45 3.71 -4.83 17.91
C LEU A 45 3.62 -4.17 19.30
N LEU A 46 3.02 -4.84 20.29
CA LEU A 46 3.00 -4.36 21.68
C LEU A 46 4.38 -4.50 22.32
N SER A 47 5.08 -5.62 22.14
CA SER A 47 6.40 -5.84 22.74
C SER A 47 7.46 -4.84 22.25
N VAL A 48 7.42 -4.47 20.97
CA VAL A 48 8.36 -3.52 20.36
C VAL A 48 7.92 -2.06 20.52
N GLY A 49 6.77 -1.80 21.17
CA GLY A 49 6.26 -0.46 21.44
C GLY A 49 5.67 0.27 20.23
N PHE A 50 5.44 -0.43 19.11
CA PHE A 50 4.79 0.15 17.92
C PHE A 50 3.30 0.44 18.18
N SER A 51 2.62 -0.44 18.92
CA SER A 51 1.24 -0.26 19.36
C SER A 51 1.16 -0.19 20.88
N GLN A 52 0.06 0.38 21.40
CA GLN A 52 -0.20 0.49 22.83
C GLN A 52 -1.62 0.03 23.16
N LEU A 53 -1.80 -0.55 24.34
CA LEU A 53 -3.13 -0.90 24.86
C LEU A 53 -3.84 0.37 25.35
N GLY A 54 -5.11 0.52 24.95
CA GLY A 54 -5.97 1.55 25.53
C GLY A 54 -6.33 1.25 26.99
N ARG A 55 -6.80 2.27 27.73
CA ARG A 55 -7.10 2.20 29.19
C ARG A 55 -8.04 1.08 29.65
N ARG A 56 -8.79 0.45 28.74
CA ARG A 56 -9.74 -0.65 29.02
C ARG A 56 -9.56 -1.86 28.11
N MET A 57 -8.44 -1.94 27.39
CA MET A 57 -8.17 -3.01 26.44
C MET A 57 -7.20 -4.02 27.05
N THR A 58 -7.55 -5.31 27.03
CA THR A 58 -6.59 -6.39 27.34
C THR A 58 -5.93 -6.90 26.07
N LEU A 59 -4.80 -7.62 26.20
CA LEU A 59 -4.12 -8.26 25.07
C LEU A 59 -5.06 -9.21 24.30
N GLU A 60 -5.82 -10.04 25.02
CA GLU A 60 -6.77 -10.99 24.41
C GLU A 60 -7.91 -10.30 23.67
N MET A 61 -8.45 -9.21 24.23
CA MET A 61 -9.46 -8.40 23.56
C MET A 61 -8.92 -7.78 22.27
N MET A 62 -7.68 -7.27 22.29
CA MET A 62 -7.05 -6.69 21.10
C MET A 62 -6.77 -7.76 20.04
N LYS A 63 -6.25 -8.93 20.43
CA LYS A 63 -6.05 -10.07 19.51
C LYS A 63 -7.37 -10.46 18.83
N LYS A 64 -8.42 -10.68 19.61
CA LYS A 64 -9.76 -11.03 19.08
C LYS A 64 -10.34 -9.92 18.19
N MET A 65 -10.08 -8.66 18.53
CA MET A 65 -10.52 -7.53 17.72
C MET A 65 -9.84 -7.51 16.35
N TYR A 66 -8.55 -7.84 16.28
CA TYR A 66 -7.76 -7.75 15.06
C TYR A 66 -7.59 -9.09 14.31
N GLU A 67 -8.14 -10.17 14.86
CA GLU A 67 -8.17 -11.50 14.27
C GLU A 67 -8.64 -11.47 12.82
N LEU A 68 -7.94 -12.22 11.99
CA LEU A 68 -8.22 -12.40 10.57
C LEU A 68 -8.70 -13.84 10.33
N PRO A 69 -9.56 -14.08 9.32
CA PRO A 69 -9.94 -15.42 8.92
C PRO A 69 -8.72 -16.28 8.51
N GLU A 70 -8.84 -17.59 8.65
CA GLU A 70 -7.80 -18.54 8.23
C GLU A 70 -7.69 -18.64 6.68
N THR A 71 -8.79 -18.41 5.99
CA THR A 71 -8.90 -18.52 4.53
C THR A 71 -9.54 -17.27 3.92
N THR A 72 -9.18 -16.99 2.68
CA THR A 72 -9.77 -15.93 1.87
C THR A 72 -11.21 -16.29 1.51
N HIS A 73 -12.11 -15.30 1.46
CA HIS A 73 -13.54 -15.54 1.20
C HIS A 73 -13.99 -15.17 -0.21
N VAL A 74 -13.28 -14.30 -0.91
CA VAL A 74 -13.58 -13.91 -2.29
C VAL A 74 -13.33 -15.10 -3.20
N ARG A 75 -14.38 -15.57 -3.87
CA ARG A 75 -14.28 -16.69 -4.81
C ARG A 75 -13.37 -16.33 -5.97
N GLY A 76 -12.42 -17.19 -6.30
CA GLY A 76 -11.48 -16.97 -7.38
C GLY A 76 -10.28 -16.08 -7.00
N PHE A 77 -10.18 -15.63 -5.75
CA PHE A 77 -9.00 -14.94 -5.25
C PHE A 77 -7.80 -15.89 -5.22
N ARG A 78 -6.71 -15.52 -5.92
CA ARG A 78 -5.48 -16.32 -6.02
C ARG A 78 -4.27 -15.44 -6.36
N ASP A 79 -3.07 -16.01 -6.25
CA ASP A 79 -1.85 -15.36 -6.72
C ASP A 79 -1.94 -14.98 -8.20
N MET A 80 -1.42 -13.79 -8.52
CA MET A 80 -1.22 -13.35 -9.90
C MET A 80 -0.11 -14.16 -10.57
N ARG A 81 -0.42 -14.75 -11.72
CA ARG A 81 0.52 -15.49 -12.58
C ARG A 81 1.00 -14.60 -13.71
N GLU A 82 2.07 -14.99 -14.40
CA GLU A 82 2.58 -14.24 -15.54
C GLU A 82 1.56 -14.12 -16.68
N SER A 83 0.74 -15.15 -16.88
CA SER A 83 -0.35 -15.13 -17.87
C SER A 83 -1.43 -14.08 -17.58
N ASP A 84 -1.57 -13.64 -16.33
CA ASP A 84 -2.60 -12.68 -15.92
C ASP A 84 -2.15 -11.23 -16.12
N ILE A 85 -0.85 -10.99 -16.31
CA ILE A 85 -0.24 -9.65 -16.39
C ILE A 85 -0.95 -8.73 -17.39
N PRO A 86 -1.22 -9.14 -18.65
CA PRO A 86 -1.87 -8.26 -19.62
C PRO A 86 -3.27 -7.81 -19.18
N LYS A 87 -4.05 -8.72 -18.56
CA LYS A 87 -5.41 -8.42 -18.07
C LYS A 87 -5.36 -7.52 -16.84
N ALA A 88 -4.51 -7.83 -15.86
CA ALA A 88 -4.34 -7.02 -14.65
C ALA A 88 -3.81 -5.60 -14.97
N PHE A 89 -2.87 -5.49 -15.90
CA PHE A 89 -2.37 -4.20 -16.39
C PHE A 89 -3.48 -3.36 -17.02
N THR A 90 -4.34 -3.98 -17.85
CA THR A 90 -5.47 -3.29 -18.48
C THR A 90 -6.46 -2.77 -17.44
N LEU A 91 -6.81 -3.59 -16.45
CA LEU A 91 -7.69 -3.19 -15.34
C LEU A 91 -7.09 -2.01 -14.56
N LEU A 92 -5.83 -2.11 -14.16
CA LEU A 92 -5.18 -1.05 -13.39
C LEU A 92 -5.09 0.25 -14.18
N THR A 93 -4.71 0.18 -15.46
CA THR A 93 -4.61 1.37 -16.31
C THR A 93 -5.96 2.06 -16.49
N GLN A 94 -7.04 1.30 -16.68
CA GLN A 94 -8.39 1.87 -16.75
C GLN A 94 -8.82 2.50 -15.43
N TYR A 95 -8.51 1.84 -14.31
CA TYR A 95 -8.82 2.31 -12.97
C TYR A 95 -8.08 3.61 -12.62
N LEU A 96 -6.80 3.70 -12.97
CA LEU A 96 -5.93 4.84 -12.68
C LEU A 96 -6.32 6.12 -13.43
N LYS A 97 -6.97 6.02 -14.60
CA LYS A 97 -7.45 7.18 -15.39
C LYS A 97 -8.49 8.06 -14.68
N ARG A 98 -9.04 7.61 -13.56
CA ARG A 98 -10.05 8.37 -12.77
C ARG A 98 -9.41 9.38 -11.81
N PHE A 99 -8.10 9.32 -11.65
CA PHE A 99 -7.30 10.15 -10.75
C PHE A 99 -6.61 11.27 -11.53
N ASP A 100 -6.51 12.44 -10.91
CA ASP A 100 -5.91 13.65 -11.44
C ASP A 100 -4.38 13.55 -11.49
N LEU A 101 -3.77 12.78 -10.56
CA LEU A 101 -2.34 12.46 -10.56
C LEU A 101 -2.12 10.94 -10.47
N SER A 102 -1.79 10.33 -11.61
CA SER A 102 -1.52 8.89 -11.70
C SER A 102 -0.33 8.60 -12.61
N PRO A 103 0.44 7.53 -12.37
CA PRO A 103 1.45 7.08 -13.32
C PRO A 103 0.79 6.52 -14.57
N VAL A 104 1.34 6.85 -15.73
CA VAL A 104 1.03 6.17 -17.00
C VAL A 104 2.10 5.12 -17.21
N LEU A 105 1.77 3.86 -16.95
CA LEU A 105 2.70 2.74 -16.98
C LEU A 105 2.67 2.03 -18.34
N THR A 106 3.81 1.47 -18.75
CA THR A 106 3.83 0.40 -19.75
C THR A 106 3.54 -0.95 -19.10
N GLN A 107 3.26 -1.97 -19.92
CA GLN A 107 3.06 -3.33 -19.40
C GLN A 107 4.33 -3.87 -18.74
N GLU A 108 5.50 -3.56 -19.28
CA GLU A 108 6.81 -3.96 -18.74
C GLU A 108 7.05 -3.30 -17.38
N GLU A 109 6.70 -2.02 -17.22
CA GLU A 109 6.79 -1.33 -15.93
C GLU A 109 5.81 -1.92 -14.92
N PHE A 110 4.56 -2.20 -15.32
CA PHE A 110 3.60 -2.87 -14.46
C PHE A 110 4.10 -4.25 -14.01
N GLN A 111 4.63 -5.06 -14.95
CA GLN A 111 5.25 -6.34 -14.63
C GLN A 111 6.42 -6.16 -13.66
N TYR A 112 7.29 -5.18 -13.91
CA TYR A 112 8.40 -4.88 -13.02
C TYR A 112 7.95 -4.47 -11.61
N LEU A 113 6.84 -3.76 -11.48
CA LEU A 113 6.36 -3.27 -10.19
C LEU A 113 5.49 -4.29 -9.44
N CYS A 114 4.71 -5.10 -10.16
CA CYS A 114 3.63 -5.91 -9.58
C CYS A 114 3.82 -7.42 -9.77
N GLN A 115 4.78 -7.91 -10.56
CA GLN A 115 5.02 -9.35 -10.64
C GLN A 115 5.49 -9.90 -9.29
N ASN A 116 4.85 -10.97 -8.82
CA ASN A 116 5.15 -11.64 -7.56
C ASN A 116 6.65 -11.93 -7.40
N ARG A 117 7.25 -11.40 -6.34
CA ARG A 117 8.64 -11.66 -5.92
C ARG A 117 8.68 -11.81 -4.42
N SER A 118 9.19 -12.96 -3.97
CA SER A 118 9.30 -13.29 -2.55
C SER A 118 9.96 -12.15 -1.77
N ASN A 119 9.32 -11.73 -0.67
CA ASN A 119 9.76 -10.66 0.22
C ASN A 119 9.98 -9.29 -0.45
N ILE A 120 9.43 -9.06 -1.64
CA ILE A 120 9.51 -7.77 -2.34
C ILE A 120 8.10 -7.27 -2.66
N VAL A 121 7.34 -8.03 -3.44
CA VAL A 121 5.97 -7.66 -3.83
C VAL A 121 5.10 -8.90 -3.95
N SER A 122 3.87 -8.79 -3.45
CA SER A 122 2.84 -9.81 -3.48
C SER A 122 1.59 -9.25 -4.15
N SER A 123 1.09 -9.95 -5.15
CA SER A 123 0.04 -9.54 -6.06
C SER A 123 -0.94 -10.67 -6.31
N PHE A 124 -2.22 -10.33 -6.30
CA PHE A 124 -3.32 -11.26 -6.36
C PHE A 124 -4.34 -10.77 -7.37
N VAL A 125 -5.10 -11.71 -7.90
CA VAL A 125 -6.19 -11.47 -8.83
C VAL A 125 -7.44 -12.21 -8.38
N VAL A 126 -8.60 -11.72 -8.80
CA VAL A 126 -9.86 -12.46 -8.72
C VAL A 126 -10.20 -12.95 -10.12
N GLU A 127 -10.36 -14.27 -10.26
CA GLU A 127 -10.75 -14.92 -11.50
C GLU A 127 -12.18 -15.45 -11.44
N GLU A 128 -13.02 -15.01 -12.37
CA GLU A 128 -14.39 -15.49 -12.53
C GLU A 128 -14.61 -15.93 -13.98
N ASN A 129 -15.02 -17.19 -14.17
CA ASN A 129 -15.28 -17.78 -15.50
C ASN A 129 -14.10 -17.66 -16.50
N GLY A 130 -12.86 -17.69 -16.03
CA GLY A 130 -11.66 -17.56 -16.87
C GLY A 130 -11.22 -16.12 -17.15
N GLU A 131 -11.95 -15.15 -16.62
CA GLU A 131 -11.65 -13.73 -16.74
C GLU A 131 -11.16 -13.13 -15.43
N ILE A 132 -10.17 -12.24 -15.53
CA ILE A 132 -9.64 -11.51 -14.38
C ILE A 132 -10.51 -10.27 -14.19
N THR A 133 -11.17 -10.18 -13.03
CA THR A 133 -12.10 -9.09 -12.70
C THR A 133 -11.46 -8.03 -11.82
N ASP A 134 -10.60 -8.46 -10.90
CA ASP A 134 -9.99 -7.60 -9.89
C ASP A 134 -8.50 -7.90 -9.72
N PHE A 135 -7.73 -6.90 -9.31
CA PHE A 135 -6.30 -6.98 -9.05
C PHE A 135 -5.97 -6.22 -7.75
N ILE A 136 -5.06 -6.75 -6.93
CA ILE A 136 -4.54 -6.07 -5.73
C ILE A 136 -3.10 -6.50 -5.44
N SER A 137 -2.27 -5.56 -4.99
CA SER A 137 -0.90 -5.82 -4.59
C SER A 137 -0.47 -5.09 -3.33
N TYR A 138 0.55 -5.62 -2.68
CA TYR A 138 1.30 -4.97 -1.61
C TYR A 138 2.79 -5.26 -1.74
N TYR A 139 3.62 -4.35 -1.26
CA TYR A 139 5.07 -4.57 -1.18
C TYR A 139 5.53 -4.75 0.27
N HIS A 140 6.66 -5.44 0.41
CA HIS A 140 7.27 -5.77 1.70
C HIS A 140 8.37 -4.78 2.04
N LEU A 141 8.40 -4.33 3.28
CA LEU A 141 9.45 -3.49 3.84
C LEU A 141 9.75 -3.92 5.28
N SER A 142 10.94 -4.45 5.51
CA SER A 142 11.39 -4.77 6.87
C SER A 142 12.11 -3.58 7.48
N THR A 143 11.75 -3.24 8.72
CA THR A 143 12.41 -2.20 9.52
C THR A 143 13.20 -2.84 10.65
N THR A 144 14.41 -2.35 10.91
CA THR A 144 15.22 -2.80 12.05
C THR A 144 14.63 -2.29 13.36
N ILE A 145 14.46 -3.20 14.33
CA ILE A 145 14.05 -2.86 15.70
C ILE A 145 15.31 -2.57 16.51
N LEU A 146 15.36 -1.39 17.12
CA LEU A 146 16.48 -0.99 17.96
C LEU A 146 16.30 -1.51 19.39
N ASN A 147 17.36 -2.08 19.96
CA ASN A 147 17.46 -2.39 21.40
C ASN A 147 16.38 -3.34 21.96
N HIS A 148 15.85 -4.26 21.17
CA HIS A 148 14.89 -5.28 21.64
C HIS A 148 15.57 -6.66 21.78
N PRO A 149 15.41 -7.39 22.90
CA PRO A 149 16.19 -8.61 23.18
C PRO A 149 15.83 -9.78 22.26
N GLN A 150 14.56 -9.89 21.83
CA GLN A 150 14.06 -11.01 21.02
C GLN A 150 13.93 -10.66 19.52
N PHE A 151 13.18 -9.61 19.18
CA PHE A 151 12.90 -9.21 17.81
C PHE A 151 13.97 -8.26 17.25
N LYS A 152 14.53 -8.58 16.08
CA LYS A 152 15.50 -7.74 15.36
C LYS A 152 14.88 -6.93 14.22
N THR A 153 13.82 -7.46 13.62
CA THR A 153 13.15 -6.86 12.47
C THR A 153 11.64 -6.87 12.67
N MET A 154 10.99 -5.82 12.16
CA MET A 154 9.54 -5.71 12.03
C MET A 154 9.20 -5.76 10.54
N ASN A 155 8.34 -6.69 10.15
CA ASN A 155 7.92 -6.88 8.77
C ASN A 155 6.66 -6.05 8.53
N ILE A 156 6.75 -5.12 7.59
CA ILE A 156 5.66 -4.22 7.24
C ILE A 156 5.25 -4.51 5.79
N CYS A 157 3.97 -4.69 5.55
CA CYS A 157 3.43 -4.69 4.20
C CYS A 157 2.78 -3.34 3.92
N TYR A 158 2.93 -2.82 2.71
CA TYR A 158 2.30 -1.58 2.27
C TYR A 158 1.37 -1.87 1.10
N LEU A 159 0.10 -1.50 1.23
CA LEU A 159 -0.84 -1.53 0.11
C LEU A 159 -0.25 -0.75 -1.05
N TYR A 160 -0.24 -1.37 -2.23
CA TYR A 160 0.39 -0.79 -3.40
C TYR A 160 -0.65 -0.36 -4.43
N TYR A 161 -0.90 -1.16 -5.46
CA TYR A 161 -1.91 -0.87 -6.46
C TYR A 161 -3.07 -1.87 -6.37
N TYR A 162 -4.25 -1.43 -6.79
CA TYR A 162 -5.40 -2.31 -6.96
C TYR A 162 -6.34 -1.74 -8.02
N ALA A 163 -7.18 -2.60 -8.57
CA ALA A 163 -8.32 -2.25 -9.38
C ALA A 163 -9.44 -3.24 -9.04
N ALA A 164 -10.53 -2.73 -8.45
CA ALA A 164 -11.70 -3.52 -8.08
C ALA A 164 -12.88 -3.12 -8.96
N THR A 165 -13.50 -4.09 -9.63
CA THR A 165 -14.63 -3.89 -10.55
C THR A 165 -15.88 -4.65 -10.09
N CYS A 166 -15.73 -5.93 -9.74
CA CYS A 166 -16.83 -6.81 -9.32
C CYS A 166 -16.85 -6.98 -7.80
N THR A 167 -15.67 -7.04 -7.19
CA THR A 167 -15.53 -7.31 -5.76
C THR A 167 -15.60 -6.02 -4.96
N SER A 168 -16.27 -6.03 -3.79
CA SER A 168 -16.24 -4.86 -2.91
C SER A 168 -14.80 -4.61 -2.45
N LEU A 169 -14.38 -3.34 -2.44
CA LEU A 169 -12.98 -3.01 -2.10
C LEU A 169 -12.61 -3.48 -0.68
N SER A 170 -13.58 -3.50 0.26
CA SER A 170 -13.34 -4.02 1.60
C SER A 170 -13.08 -5.53 1.61
N ASP A 171 -13.78 -6.29 0.78
CA ASP A 171 -13.61 -7.75 0.71
C ASP A 171 -12.26 -8.08 0.06
N LEU A 172 -11.93 -7.39 -1.03
CA LEU A 172 -10.65 -7.56 -1.73
C LEU A 172 -9.45 -7.26 -0.81
N VAL A 173 -9.53 -6.15 -0.06
CA VAL A 173 -8.47 -5.79 0.89
C VAL A 173 -8.45 -6.73 2.10
N ASN A 174 -9.61 -7.23 2.57
CA ASN A 174 -9.65 -8.20 3.65
C ASN A 174 -8.89 -9.49 3.28
N ASP A 175 -9.12 -10.02 2.08
CA ASP A 175 -8.39 -11.21 1.61
C ASP A 175 -6.91 -10.93 1.39
N CYS A 176 -6.58 -9.72 0.95
CA CYS A 176 -5.20 -9.24 0.89
C CYS A 176 -4.52 -9.23 2.28
N LEU A 177 -5.23 -8.80 3.33
CA LEU A 177 -4.74 -8.86 4.72
C LEU A 177 -4.54 -10.31 5.20
N VAL A 178 -5.44 -11.23 4.83
CA VAL A 178 -5.28 -12.67 5.14
C VAL A 178 -4.00 -13.21 4.51
N GLN A 179 -3.68 -12.84 3.27
CA GLN A 179 -2.42 -13.23 2.64
C GLN A 179 -1.19 -12.58 3.27
N ALA A 180 -1.29 -11.31 3.68
CA ALA A 180 -0.22 -10.64 4.41
C ALA A 180 0.06 -11.32 5.76
N TYR A 181 -0.98 -11.75 6.48
CA TYR A 181 -0.82 -12.52 7.71
C TYR A 181 -0.06 -13.84 7.49
N LYS A 182 -0.33 -14.53 6.38
CA LYS A 182 0.36 -15.77 6.00
C LYS A 182 1.80 -15.56 5.54
N SER A 183 2.21 -14.33 5.26
CA SER A 183 3.56 -13.96 4.83
C SER A 183 4.40 -13.30 5.93
N ASP A 184 4.11 -13.63 7.19
CA ASP A 184 4.82 -13.11 8.39
C ASP A 184 4.81 -11.58 8.51
N CYS A 185 3.75 -10.93 8.02
CA CYS A 185 3.54 -9.50 8.19
C CYS A 185 3.13 -9.15 9.63
N ASP A 186 3.78 -8.16 10.23
CA ASP A 186 3.44 -7.70 11.57
C ASP A 186 2.40 -6.58 11.54
N VAL A 187 2.48 -5.69 10.54
CA VAL A 187 1.58 -4.55 10.37
C VAL A 187 1.41 -4.22 8.88
N PHE A 188 0.16 -3.98 8.48
CA PHE A 188 -0.18 -3.61 7.12
C PHE A 188 -0.51 -2.11 7.04
N ASN A 189 0.23 -1.40 6.20
CA ASN A 189 0.14 0.03 6.04
C ASN A 189 -0.63 0.38 4.77
N ALA A 190 -1.43 1.43 4.86
CA ALA A 190 -2.08 2.05 3.71
C ALA A 190 -2.02 3.57 3.88
N LEU A 191 -1.94 4.29 2.77
CA LEU A 191 -2.09 5.75 2.78
C LEU A 191 -3.56 6.11 2.58
N HIS A 192 -3.99 7.25 3.11
CA HIS A 192 -5.26 7.86 2.69
C HIS A 192 -5.08 8.46 1.29
N VAL A 193 -5.13 7.59 0.28
CA VAL A 193 -5.05 7.92 -1.16
C VAL A 193 -6.04 7.06 -1.94
N MET A 194 -6.32 7.44 -3.18
CA MET A 194 -7.19 6.67 -4.08
C MET A 194 -8.57 6.46 -3.45
N GLU A 195 -9.05 5.22 -3.34
CA GLU A 195 -10.33 4.90 -2.71
C GLU A 195 -10.15 4.28 -1.32
N ASN A 196 -8.99 4.46 -0.68
CA ASN A 196 -8.65 3.74 0.55
C ASN A 196 -9.61 4.06 1.71
N GLU A 197 -10.14 5.29 1.80
CA GLU A 197 -11.11 5.67 2.84
C GLU A 197 -12.33 4.75 2.89
N LYS A 198 -12.70 4.12 1.76
CA LYS A 198 -13.85 3.20 1.68
C LYS A 198 -13.68 1.94 2.54
N PHE A 199 -12.45 1.53 2.87
CA PHE A 199 -12.20 0.32 3.66
C PHE A 199 -11.44 0.56 4.96
N LEU A 200 -10.67 1.65 5.09
CA LEU A 200 -9.74 1.86 6.21
C LEU A 200 -10.41 1.61 7.57
N ARG A 201 -11.49 2.34 7.88
CA ARG A 201 -12.20 2.20 9.16
C ARG A 201 -12.91 0.85 9.29
N LYS A 202 -13.53 0.37 8.21
CA LYS A 202 -14.27 -0.90 8.19
C LYS A 202 -13.36 -2.09 8.48
N LEU A 203 -12.14 -2.06 7.97
CA LEU A 203 -11.12 -3.10 8.17
C LEU A 203 -10.20 -2.81 9.35
N LYS A 204 -10.59 -1.88 10.25
CA LYS A 204 -9.92 -1.58 11.51
C LYS A 204 -8.50 -1.02 11.33
N PHE A 205 -8.22 -0.34 10.23
CA PHE A 205 -7.02 0.47 10.15
C PHE A 205 -7.15 1.63 11.15
N GLY A 206 -6.08 1.89 11.90
CA GLY A 206 -5.95 3.07 12.76
C GLY A 206 -5.15 4.16 12.07
N ALA A 207 -5.59 5.41 12.21
CA ALA A 207 -4.83 6.57 11.74
C ALA A 207 -3.50 6.66 12.51
N GLY A 208 -2.40 6.73 11.78
CA GLY A 208 -1.09 7.04 12.34
C GLY A 208 -0.92 8.54 12.60
N ASP A 209 0.28 8.91 13.02
CA ASP A 209 0.72 10.30 13.22
C ASP A 209 1.49 10.86 12.00
N GLY A 210 2.08 9.97 11.21
CA GLY A 210 2.84 10.29 10.00
C GLY A 210 1.95 10.73 8.82
N ASN A 211 2.40 11.76 8.12
CA ASN A 211 1.81 12.16 6.84
C ASN A 211 2.87 12.01 5.74
N LEU A 212 2.41 11.63 4.55
CA LEU A 212 3.21 11.67 3.33
C LEU A 212 2.74 12.84 2.47
N HIS A 213 3.65 13.76 2.18
CA HIS A 213 3.38 14.93 1.34
C HIS A 213 3.88 14.68 -0.07
N TYR A 214 3.05 14.97 -1.07
CA TYR A 214 3.39 14.85 -2.49
C TYR A 214 3.82 16.21 -3.04
N TYR A 215 4.85 16.20 -3.89
CA TYR A 215 5.40 17.39 -4.53
C TYR A 215 5.61 17.13 -6.01
N ILE A 216 5.36 18.16 -6.83
CA ILE A 216 5.70 18.15 -8.25
C ILE A 216 6.66 19.30 -8.50
N TYR A 217 7.90 18.96 -8.86
CA TYR A 217 8.95 19.92 -9.15
C TYR A 217 8.71 20.55 -10.52
N ASN A 218 8.91 21.88 -10.60
CA ASN A 218 8.80 22.67 -11.82
C ASN A 218 7.45 22.50 -12.53
N TRP A 219 6.37 22.41 -11.74
CA TRP A 219 5.01 22.29 -12.22
C TRP A 219 4.07 23.06 -11.28
N GLN A 220 3.25 23.93 -11.85
CA GLN A 220 2.23 24.64 -11.09
C GLN A 220 0.87 23.97 -11.33
N CYS A 221 0.22 23.53 -10.26
CA CYS A 221 -1.12 22.98 -10.30
C CYS A 221 -1.91 23.35 -9.03
N PRO A 222 -3.25 23.22 -9.05
CA PRO A 222 -4.06 23.28 -7.86
C PRO A 222 -3.67 22.20 -6.84
N ARG A 223 -4.10 22.36 -5.59
CA ARG A 223 -4.03 21.25 -4.61
C ARG A 223 -4.91 20.10 -5.09
N ILE A 224 -4.37 18.89 -4.94
CA ILE A 224 -5.03 17.65 -5.33
C ILE A 224 -5.49 16.96 -4.04
N ASN A 225 -6.78 16.61 -3.99
CA ASN A 225 -7.31 15.85 -2.87
C ASN A 225 -6.69 14.44 -2.86
N PRO A 226 -6.42 13.81 -1.72
CA PRO A 226 -5.78 12.50 -1.71
C PRO A 226 -6.59 11.40 -2.42
N GLU A 227 -7.91 11.55 -2.53
CA GLU A 227 -8.80 10.65 -3.26
C GLU A 227 -8.77 10.87 -4.79
N LYS A 228 -7.96 11.83 -5.26
CA LYS A 228 -7.83 12.26 -6.64
C LYS A 228 -6.41 12.07 -7.14
#